data_AF-A0A1H3WUZ9-F1
#
_entry.id   AF-A0A1H3WUZ9-F1
#
_cell.length_a   1.000
_cell.length_b   1.000
_cell.length_c   1.000
_cell.angle_alpha   90.00
_cell.angle_beta   90.00
_cell.angle_gamma   90.00
#
_symmetry.space_group_name_H-M   'P 1'
#
loop_
_entity.id
_entity.type
_entity.pdbx_description
1 polymer ?
#
loop_
_entity_poly.entity_id
_entity_poly.type
_entity_poly.pdbx_seq_one_letter_code
_entity_poly.pdbx_strand_id
1 'polypeptide(L)'
;MDERAISPIVGVALMVVITLLLASMFAVSALNLADFGTEREAVADLTDKNEGADAGGTESHAGELIWPVDDGSGATTTHVVNYTIASDSDTAGNSLNSVTIEYADGSVDVSDVDERSDVTLVGIDGDRDGSVEDDATSDVECCPPGDGVIVADGGNTLRIELTGNYNLAAGDALRVKYTAVTNPSAGNHSATVTVNGEVDDTGTVEVES
;
A
#
# COMPACT_ATOMS: atom_id res chain seq x y z
N MET A 1 37.83 -2.12 34.20
CA MET A 1 36.50 -2.60 33.79
C MET A 1 35.57 -1.43 34.04
N ASP A 2 35.44 -0.54 33.05
CA ASP A 2 34.61 0.65 33.16
C ASP A 2 33.31 0.41 32.41
N GLU A 3 32.28 0.00 33.15
CA GLU A 3 30.90 -0.02 32.65
C GLU A 3 30.44 1.43 32.49
N ARG A 4 30.31 1.88 31.24
CA ARG A 4 29.74 3.18 30.91
C ARG A 4 28.24 3.15 31.21
N ALA A 5 27.86 3.68 32.36
CA ALA A 5 26.47 3.93 32.72
C ALA A 5 25.85 4.91 31.71
N ILE A 6 24.91 4.42 30.90
CA ILE A 6 24.11 5.25 30.01
C ILE A 6 23.12 6.03 30.88
N SER A 7 23.22 7.36 30.88
CA SER A 7 22.39 8.22 31.72
C SER A 7 20.90 8.12 31.32
N PRO A 8 19.97 7.96 32.28
CA PRO A 8 18.52 7.92 32.01
C PRO A 8 18.00 9.12 31.23
N ILE A 9 18.66 10.28 31.37
CA ILE A 9 18.29 11.53 30.69
C ILE A 9 18.53 11.43 29.17
N VAL A 10 19.55 10.67 28.74
CA VAL A 10 19.85 10.47 27.32
C VAL A 10 18.81 9.54 26.68
N GLY A 11 18.36 8.51 27.41
CA GLY A 11 17.28 7.63 26.95
C GLY A 11 15.95 8.37 26.76
N VAL A 12 15.58 9.22 27.71
CA VAL A 12 14.34 10.02 27.62
C VAL A 12 14.43 11.07 26.52
N ALA A 13 15.57 11.75 26.37
CA ALA A 13 15.75 12.73 25.29
C ALA A 13 15.66 12.07 23.91
N LEU A 14 16.24 10.89 23.74
CA LEU A 14 16.16 10.13 22.48
C LEU A 14 14.72 9.68 22.19
N MET A 15 14.01 9.19 23.21
CA MET A 15 12.62 8.78 23.07
C MET A 15 11.72 9.95 22.67
N VAL A 16 11.90 11.13 23.28
CA VAL A 16 11.16 12.35 22.95
C VAL A 16 11.43 12.79 21.50
N VAL A 17 12.69 12.74 21.06
CA VAL A 17 13.07 13.08 19.68
C VAL A 17 12.44 12.10 18.68
N ILE A 18 12.47 10.79 18.95
CA ILE A 18 11.84 9.79 18.08
C ILE A 18 10.32 9.98 18.04
N THR A 19 9.66 10.22 19.18
CA THR A 19 8.21 10.48 19.19
C THR A 19 7.84 11.79 18.48
N LEU A 20 8.69 12.81 18.52
CA LEU A 20 8.45 14.05 17.79
C LEU A 20 8.68 13.89 16.29
N LEU A 21 9.68 13.11 15.89
CA LEU A 21 9.90 12.77 14.48
C LEU A 21 8.72 11.97 13.92
N LEU A 22 8.26 10.95 14.65
CA LEU A 22 7.04 10.20 14.32
C LEU A 22 5.83 11.14 14.22
N ALA A 23 5.57 11.95 15.24
CA ALA A 23 4.45 12.89 15.24
C ALA A 23 4.50 13.93 14.11
N SER A 24 5.70 14.36 13.69
CA SER A 24 5.87 15.28 12.57
C SER A 24 5.64 14.62 11.21
N MET A 25 6.01 13.34 11.06
CA MET A 25 5.68 12.56 9.87
C MET A 25 4.16 12.44 9.73
N PHE A 26 3.47 12.09 10.82
CA PHE A 26 2.00 12.03 10.84
C PHE A 26 1.31 13.38 10.51
N ALA A 27 1.88 14.52 10.89
CA ALA A 27 1.26 15.82 10.64
C ALA A 27 1.35 16.26 9.16
N VAL A 28 2.41 15.87 8.46
CA VAL A 28 2.55 16.11 7.01
C VAL A 28 1.71 15.10 6.23
N SER A 29 1.75 13.81 6.61
CA SER A 29 0.89 12.77 6.02
C SER A 29 -0.60 13.07 6.16
N ALA A 30 -1.05 13.68 7.27
CA ALA A 30 -2.47 14.02 7.46
C ALA A 30 -3.02 15.09 6.49
N LEU A 31 -2.19 15.99 5.98
CA LEU A 31 -2.61 16.96 4.95
C LEU A 31 -2.67 16.32 3.57
N ASN A 32 -1.71 15.46 3.23
CA ASN A 32 -1.71 14.71 1.98
C ASN A 32 -2.85 13.68 1.93
N LEU A 33 -3.15 13.03 3.06
CA LEU A 33 -4.24 12.05 3.19
C LEU A 33 -5.61 12.62 2.84
N ALA A 34 -5.88 13.88 3.20
CA ALA A 34 -7.14 14.53 2.88
C ALA A 34 -7.28 14.82 1.38
N ASP A 35 -6.16 15.06 0.70
CA ASP A 35 -6.14 15.31 -0.75
C ASP A 35 -6.38 14.00 -1.52
N PHE A 36 -5.65 12.93 -1.16
CA PHE A 36 -5.86 11.59 -1.73
C PHE A 36 -7.28 11.07 -1.50
N GLY A 37 -7.87 11.28 -0.32
CA GLY A 37 -9.26 10.91 -0.05
C GLY A 37 -10.22 11.59 -1.03
N THR A 38 -10.02 12.88 -1.27
CA THR A 38 -10.86 13.68 -2.19
C THR A 38 -10.66 13.26 -3.65
N GLU A 39 -9.42 13.02 -4.08
CA GLU A 39 -9.11 12.56 -5.44
C GLU A 39 -9.66 11.15 -5.71
N ARG A 40 -9.56 10.23 -4.73
CA ARG A 40 -10.16 8.89 -4.81
C ARG A 40 -11.69 8.95 -4.92
N GLU A 41 -12.35 9.75 -4.08
CA GLU A 41 -13.81 9.92 -4.14
C GLU A 41 -14.28 10.51 -5.49
N ALA A 42 -13.57 11.52 -6.00
CA ALA A 42 -13.89 12.14 -7.29
C ALA A 42 -13.74 11.15 -8.46
N VAL A 43 -12.83 10.19 -8.33
CA VAL A 43 -12.60 9.15 -9.31
C VAL A 43 -13.58 7.99 -9.18
N ALA A 44 -13.89 7.54 -7.97
CA ALA A 44 -14.85 6.47 -7.74
C ALA A 44 -16.21 6.82 -8.39
N ASP A 45 -16.59 8.10 -8.34
CA ASP A 45 -17.79 8.61 -9.02
C ASP A 45 -17.69 8.57 -10.58
N LEU A 46 -16.50 8.44 -11.17
CA LEU A 46 -16.30 8.26 -12.61
C LEU A 46 -16.27 6.79 -13.01
N THR A 47 -15.63 5.92 -12.22
CA THR A 47 -15.55 4.46 -12.43
C THR A 47 -16.92 3.80 -12.27
N ASP A 48 -17.68 4.14 -11.21
CA ASP A 48 -19.02 3.58 -10.94
C ASP A 48 -20.04 3.92 -12.04
N LYS A 49 -19.81 4.99 -12.81
CA LYS A 49 -20.67 5.37 -13.95
C LYS A 49 -20.39 4.57 -15.22
N ASN A 50 -19.22 3.91 -15.31
CA ASN A 50 -18.79 3.15 -16.48
C ASN A 50 -18.84 1.63 -16.27
N GLU A 51 -19.01 1.13 -15.04
CA GLU A 51 -19.33 -0.28 -14.80
C GLU A 51 -20.77 -0.61 -15.24
N GLY A 52 -20.91 -0.90 -16.54
CA GLY A 52 -22.08 -1.53 -17.08
C GLY A 52 -22.24 -2.95 -16.53
N ALA A 53 -22.99 -3.08 -15.43
CA ALA A 53 -23.72 -4.27 -15.02
C ALA A 53 -22.97 -5.62 -15.16
N ASP A 54 -22.08 -5.94 -14.22
CA ASP A 54 -21.94 -7.34 -13.81
C ASP A 54 -22.95 -7.64 -12.68
N ALA A 55 -23.83 -8.58 -12.97
CA ALA A 55 -24.96 -8.95 -12.13
C ALA A 55 -24.47 -9.90 -11.04
N GLY A 56 -23.87 -9.33 -9.98
CA GLY A 56 -23.26 -10.14 -8.93
C GLY A 56 -23.17 -9.52 -7.54
N GLY A 57 -23.81 -8.39 -7.25
CA GLY A 57 -23.77 -7.82 -5.88
C GLY A 57 -22.35 -7.65 -5.33
N THR A 58 -21.39 -7.34 -6.19
CA THR A 58 -20.02 -7.02 -5.82
C THR A 58 -20.02 -5.62 -5.22
N GLU A 59 -19.54 -5.47 -4.00
CA GLU A 59 -19.31 -4.15 -3.42
C GLU A 59 -18.26 -3.43 -4.28
N SER A 60 -18.48 -2.14 -4.57
CA SER A 60 -17.54 -1.34 -5.35
C SER A 60 -16.40 -0.90 -4.44
N HIS A 61 -15.20 -1.42 -4.69
CA HIS A 61 -13.98 -1.01 -4.00
C HIS A 61 -13.25 0.14 -4.71
N ALA A 62 -13.90 0.81 -5.67
CA ALA A 62 -13.24 1.83 -6.48
C ALA A 62 -12.72 3.04 -5.66
N GLY A 63 -13.33 3.31 -4.51
CA GLY A 63 -12.90 4.36 -3.57
C GLY A 63 -11.89 3.91 -2.52
N GLU A 64 -11.63 2.61 -2.39
CA GLU A 64 -10.75 2.06 -1.36
C GLU A 64 -9.30 2.03 -1.85
N LEU A 65 -8.36 2.34 -0.95
CA LEU A 65 -6.93 2.21 -1.26
C LEU A 65 -6.51 0.75 -1.36
N ILE A 66 -7.06 -0.08 -0.47
CA ILE A 66 -6.64 -1.45 -0.28
C ILE A 66 -7.77 -2.24 0.37
N TRP A 67 -8.01 -3.45 -0.12
CA TRP A 67 -9.02 -4.35 0.43
C TRP A 67 -8.62 -5.82 0.24
N PRO A 68 -9.12 -6.72 1.10
CA PRO A 68 -9.01 -8.15 0.91
C PRO A 68 -10.11 -8.67 -0.05
N VAL A 69 -9.79 -9.67 -0.87
CA VAL A 69 -10.79 -10.35 -1.73
C VAL A 69 -11.74 -11.25 -0.92
N ASP A 70 -11.25 -11.75 0.21
CA ASP A 70 -12.01 -12.48 1.23
C ASP A 70 -11.71 -11.77 2.54
N ASP A 71 -12.69 -11.03 3.05
CA ASP A 71 -12.61 -10.19 4.24
C ASP A 71 -12.79 -11.00 5.54
N GLY A 72 -12.92 -12.33 5.47
CA GLY A 72 -13.07 -13.16 6.66
C GLY A 72 -11.87 -13.06 7.61
N SER A 73 -12.16 -12.91 8.90
CA SER A 73 -11.15 -12.93 9.97
C SER A 73 -10.29 -14.19 9.92
N GLY A 74 -8.97 -14.03 9.85
CA GLY A 74 -8.01 -15.14 9.77
C GLY A 74 -8.00 -15.90 8.43
N ALA A 75 -8.72 -15.42 7.41
CA ALA A 75 -8.64 -15.98 6.07
C ALA A 75 -7.27 -15.69 5.45
N THR A 76 -6.74 -16.67 4.70
CA THR A 76 -5.61 -16.42 3.78
C THR A 76 -6.18 -16.04 2.43
N THR A 77 -5.87 -14.83 1.97
CA THR A 77 -6.56 -14.17 0.86
C THR A 77 -5.61 -13.40 -0.06
N THR A 78 -6.19 -12.70 -1.04
CA THR A 78 -5.52 -11.73 -1.90
C THR A 78 -5.85 -10.34 -1.41
N HIS A 79 -4.84 -9.48 -1.27
CA HIS A 79 -5.09 -8.05 -1.11
C HIS A 79 -4.93 -7.36 -2.46
N VAL A 80 -5.78 -6.38 -2.69
CA VAL A 80 -5.76 -5.52 -3.88
C VAL A 80 -5.50 -4.10 -3.43
N VAL A 81 -4.54 -3.43 -4.06
CA VAL A 81 -4.25 -2.00 -3.88
C VAL A 81 -4.72 -1.24 -5.10
N ASN A 82 -5.28 -0.06 -4.86
CA ASN A 82 -5.74 0.93 -5.83
C ASN A 82 -5.22 2.31 -5.46
N TYR A 83 -3.97 2.58 -5.79
CA TYR A 83 -3.30 3.83 -5.42
C TYR A 83 -3.52 4.89 -6.50
N THR A 84 -4.01 6.07 -6.12
CA THR A 84 -4.16 7.22 -7.04
C THR A 84 -2.87 8.01 -7.08
N ILE A 85 -2.31 8.25 -8.27
CA ILE A 85 -1.20 9.20 -8.43
C ILE A 85 -1.74 10.62 -8.36
N ALA A 86 -1.51 11.32 -7.24
CA ALA A 86 -1.97 12.69 -7.05
C ALA A 86 -1.35 13.67 -8.05
N SER A 87 -2.09 14.71 -8.39
CA SER A 87 -1.70 15.65 -9.45
C SER A 87 -0.47 16.50 -9.13
N ASP A 88 -0.18 16.69 -7.84
CA ASP A 88 0.94 17.47 -7.31
C ASP A 88 1.97 16.59 -6.58
N SER A 89 1.87 15.27 -6.71
CA SER A 89 2.78 14.32 -6.08
C SER A 89 4.16 14.33 -6.76
N ASP A 90 5.22 14.18 -5.96
CA ASP A 90 6.59 14.06 -6.45
C ASP A 90 6.80 12.77 -7.28
N THR A 91 5.89 11.80 -7.19
CA THR A 91 5.89 10.56 -7.97
C THR A 91 5.34 10.77 -9.39
N ALA A 92 4.49 11.78 -9.62
CA ALA A 92 3.94 12.06 -10.95
C ALA A 92 5.06 12.50 -11.93
N GLY A 93 5.12 11.84 -13.08
CA GLY A 93 6.16 12.03 -14.09
C GLY A 93 7.44 11.19 -13.87
N ASN A 94 7.49 10.39 -12.81
CA ASN A 94 8.56 9.41 -12.59
C ASN A 94 8.15 8.02 -13.10
N SER A 95 9.14 7.16 -13.34
CA SER A 95 8.88 5.75 -13.56
C SER A 95 8.54 5.05 -12.24
N LEU A 96 7.63 4.08 -12.28
CA LEU A 96 7.43 3.11 -11.19
C LEU A 96 8.70 2.28 -10.98
N ASN A 97 9.16 2.18 -9.73
CA ASN A 97 10.32 1.38 -9.31
C ASN A 97 10.00 0.53 -8.08
N SER A 98 9.14 1.02 -7.17
CA SER A 98 8.71 0.20 -6.03
C SER A 98 7.33 0.58 -5.49
N VAL A 99 6.67 -0.41 -4.88
CA VAL A 99 5.48 -0.22 -4.06
C VAL A 99 5.73 -0.86 -2.70
N THR A 100 5.54 -0.11 -1.63
CA THR A 100 5.62 -0.61 -0.26
C THR A 100 4.23 -0.54 0.36
N ILE A 101 3.78 -1.64 0.96
CA ILE A 101 2.55 -1.73 1.73
C ILE A 101 2.93 -2.04 3.17
N GLU A 102 2.56 -1.17 4.09
CA GLU A 102 2.80 -1.30 5.53
C GLU A 102 1.46 -1.39 6.26
N TYR A 103 1.25 -2.47 7.03
CA TYR A 103 0.11 -2.60 7.93
C TYR A 103 0.50 -2.08 9.31
N ALA A 104 0.16 -0.82 9.57
CA ALA A 104 0.76 -0.01 10.63
C ALA A 104 0.53 -0.53 12.07
N ASP A 105 -0.53 -1.32 12.28
CA ASP A 105 -0.84 -1.95 13.57
C ASP A 105 -0.28 -3.38 13.70
N GLY A 106 0.40 -3.88 12.67
CA GLY A 106 0.91 -5.24 12.58
C GLY A 106 -0.18 -6.31 12.62
N SER A 107 -1.38 -5.95 12.14
CA SER A 107 -2.57 -6.81 12.21
C SER A 107 -2.63 -7.83 11.08
N VAL A 108 -2.28 -7.41 9.86
CA VAL A 108 -2.26 -8.26 8.67
C VAL A 108 -0.88 -8.89 8.52
N ASP A 109 -0.86 -10.20 8.30
CA ASP A 109 0.36 -10.97 8.10
C ASP A 109 0.62 -11.23 6.61
N VAL A 110 1.74 -10.73 6.12
CA VAL A 110 2.26 -10.94 4.76
C VAL A 110 3.54 -11.79 4.75
N SER A 111 3.83 -12.55 5.82
CA SER A 111 5.03 -13.39 5.89
C SER A 111 5.12 -14.43 4.77
N ASP A 112 3.97 -14.86 4.27
CA ASP A 112 3.85 -15.88 3.23
C ASP A 112 3.77 -15.28 1.81
N VAL A 113 3.91 -13.96 1.66
CA VAL A 113 4.08 -13.27 0.36
C VAL A 113 5.58 -13.20 0.05
N ASP A 114 6.23 -14.36 -0.06
CA ASP A 114 7.70 -14.47 -0.11
C ASP A 114 8.23 -14.90 -1.49
N GLU A 115 7.35 -15.19 -2.44
CA GLU A 115 7.71 -15.48 -3.82
C GLU A 115 7.22 -14.40 -4.77
N ARG A 116 7.95 -14.22 -5.88
CA ARG A 116 7.50 -13.39 -6.99
C ARG A 116 6.12 -13.81 -7.53
N SER A 117 5.82 -15.11 -7.49
CA SER A 117 4.54 -15.66 -7.93
C SER A 117 3.35 -15.20 -7.09
N ASP A 118 3.58 -14.74 -5.86
CA ASP A 118 2.50 -14.23 -5.02
C ASP A 118 2.04 -12.84 -5.47
N VAL A 119 2.88 -12.09 -6.17
CA VAL A 119 2.50 -10.84 -6.84
C VAL A 119 1.85 -11.18 -8.18
N THR A 120 0.52 -11.12 -8.21
CA THR A 120 -0.29 -11.54 -9.37
C THR A 120 -0.65 -10.40 -10.31
N LEU A 121 -0.50 -9.14 -9.87
CA LEU A 121 -0.65 -7.95 -10.70
C LEU A 121 0.18 -6.80 -10.13
N VAL A 122 0.91 -6.11 -11.00
CA VAL A 122 1.33 -4.71 -10.81
C VAL A 122 1.08 -4.01 -12.13
N GLY A 123 0.30 -2.93 -12.16
CA GLY A 123 0.07 -2.21 -13.40
C GLY A 123 -0.68 -0.90 -13.25
N ILE A 124 -0.73 -0.14 -14.33
CA ILE A 124 -1.31 1.21 -14.38
C ILE A 124 -2.63 1.15 -15.16
N ASP A 125 -3.67 1.64 -14.51
CA ASP A 125 -5.00 1.95 -15.07
C ASP A 125 -5.05 3.47 -15.32
N GLY A 126 -4.83 3.86 -16.57
CA GLY A 126 -4.62 5.26 -16.95
C GLY A 126 -5.91 6.05 -17.16
N ASP A 127 -7.00 5.38 -17.56
CA ASP A 127 -8.31 6.02 -17.75
C ASP A 127 -9.32 5.72 -16.63
N ARG A 128 -8.92 4.89 -15.66
CA ARG A 128 -9.68 4.54 -14.47
C ARG A 128 -10.99 3.87 -14.83
N ASP A 129 -10.92 2.89 -15.72
CA ASP A 129 -12.08 2.05 -16.04
C ASP A 129 -12.07 0.71 -15.29
N GLY A 130 -11.04 0.47 -14.48
CA GLY A 130 -10.83 -0.76 -13.72
C GLY A 130 -9.96 -1.79 -14.44
N SER A 131 -9.66 -1.58 -15.73
CA SER A 131 -8.71 -2.36 -16.52
C SER A 131 -7.29 -1.82 -16.36
N VAL A 132 -6.29 -2.66 -16.61
CA VAL A 132 -4.88 -2.23 -16.60
C VAL A 132 -4.41 -2.14 -18.04
N GLU A 133 -3.91 -0.97 -18.45
CA GLU A 133 -3.37 -0.74 -19.80
C GLU A 133 -1.88 -1.08 -19.86
N ASP A 134 -1.14 -0.75 -18.79
CA ASP A 134 0.29 -1.00 -18.68
C ASP A 134 0.58 -2.02 -17.56
N ASP A 135 0.76 -3.28 -17.95
CA ASP A 135 1.09 -4.40 -17.04
C ASP A 135 2.61 -4.47 -16.79
N ALA A 136 3.00 -4.27 -15.53
CA ALA A 136 4.37 -4.31 -15.03
C ALA A 136 4.70 -5.60 -14.23
N THR A 137 3.79 -6.57 -14.17
CA THR A 137 3.93 -7.78 -13.34
C THR A 137 5.14 -8.62 -13.76
N SER A 138 5.43 -8.67 -15.07
CA SER A 138 6.61 -9.38 -15.61
C SER A 138 7.93 -8.70 -15.30
N ASP A 139 7.90 -7.51 -14.70
CA ASP A 139 9.06 -6.69 -14.40
C ASP A 139 9.36 -6.57 -12.90
N VAL A 140 8.51 -7.13 -12.02
CA VAL A 140 8.86 -7.38 -10.61
C VAL A 140 10.21 -8.10 -10.52
N GLU A 141 11.13 -7.74 -9.63
CA GLU A 141 12.45 -8.37 -9.64
C GLU A 141 12.40 -9.86 -9.21
N CYS A 142 13.42 -10.63 -9.58
CA CYS A 142 13.36 -12.11 -9.54
C CYS A 142 13.64 -12.75 -8.19
N CYS A 143 14.24 -12.01 -7.26
CA CYS A 143 15.18 -12.66 -6.35
C CYS A 143 14.87 -12.45 -4.85
N PRO A 144 13.66 -12.83 -4.37
CA PRO A 144 13.35 -12.87 -2.95
C PRO A 144 14.30 -13.78 -2.15
N PRO A 145 14.49 -13.52 -0.84
CA PRO A 145 13.89 -12.43 -0.06
C PRO A 145 14.70 -11.12 -0.11
N GLY A 146 15.75 -11.06 -0.93
CA GLY A 146 16.68 -9.93 -0.95
C GLY A 146 16.36 -8.86 -1.99
N ASP A 147 15.46 -9.15 -2.92
CA ASP A 147 15.14 -8.36 -4.10
C ASP A 147 13.76 -8.77 -4.65
N GLY A 148 13.04 -7.85 -5.29
CA GLY A 148 11.76 -8.12 -5.94
C GLY A 148 10.58 -8.17 -4.98
N VAL A 149 10.50 -9.21 -4.14
CA VAL A 149 9.47 -9.31 -3.09
C VAL A 149 10.17 -9.43 -1.76
N ILE A 150 9.98 -8.43 -0.91
CA ILE A 150 10.70 -8.27 0.35
C ILE A 150 9.68 -8.09 1.47
N VAL A 151 9.66 -9.03 2.39
CA VAL A 151 8.89 -8.93 3.63
C VAL A 151 9.77 -8.40 4.76
N ALA A 152 9.28 -7.42 5.50
CA ALA A 152 9.98 -6.81 6.63
C ALA A 152 9.06 -6.68 7.86
N ASP A 153 9.62 -6.11 8.94
CA ASP A 153 8.92 -5.74 10.18
C ASP A 153 8.13 -6.89 10.82
N GLY A 154 8.66 -8.10 10.70
CA GLY A 154 8.06 -9.30 11.28
C GLY A 154 6.83 -9.81 10.54
N GLY A 155 6.69 -9.51 9.24
CA GLY A 155 5.55 -9.95 8.43
C GLY A 155 4.50 -8.87 8.19
N ASN A 156 4.78 -7.60 8.51
CA ASN A 156 3.78 -6.52 8.46
C ASN A 156 4.04 -5.49 7.35
N THR A 157 5.17 -5.63 6.64
CA THR A 157 5.55 -4.75 5.55
C THR A 157 5.90 -5.59 4.33
N LEU A 158 5.23 -5.33 3.22
CA LEU A 158 5.54 -5.92 1.91
C LEU A 158 6.12 -4.83 1.02
N ARG A 159 7.32 -5.04 0.49
CA ARG A 159 7.89 -4.19 -0.55
C ARG A 159 8.05 -4.99 -1.84
N ILE A 160 7.54 -4.41 -2.92
CA ILE A 160 7.64 -4.93 -4.28
C ILE A 160 8.58 -4.00 -5.06
N GLU A 161 9.66 -4.54 -5.61
CA GLU A 161 10.63 -3.83 -6.45
C GLU A 161 10.43 -4.25 -7.91
N LEU A 162 10.51 -3.27 -8.81
CA LEU A 162 10.27 -3.44 -10.23
C LEU A 162 11.46 -2.92 -11.05
N THR A 163 11.81 -3.70 -12.07
CA THR A 163 12.74 -3.33 -13.13
C THR A 163 11.97 -2.95 -14.37
N GLY A 164 11.91 -1.67 -14.72
CA GLY A 164 11.18 -1.27 -15.92
C GLY A 164 11.18 0.23 -16.14
N ASN A 165 10.37 0.67 -17.10
CA ASN A 165 10.12 2.09 -17.33
C ASN A 165 8.63 2.31 -17.57
N TYR A 166 7.88 2.46 -16.47
CA TYR A 166 6.43 2.63 -16.45
C TYR A 166 6.12 4.02 -15.92
N ASN A 167 5.78 4.95 -16.79
CA ASN A 167 5.58 6.34 -16.43
C ASN A 167 4.28 6.52 -15.64
N LEU A 168 4.38 7.02 -14.42
CA LEU A 168 3.23 7.35 -13.58
C LEU A 168 2.74 8.75 -13.93
N ALA A 169 1.56 8.89 -14.54
CA ALA A 169 0.95 10.19 -14.77
C ALA A 169 0.02 10.58 -13.62
N ALA A 170 -0.09 11.88 -13.41
CA ALA A 170 -1.08 12.47 -12.52
C ALA A 170 -2.48 12.00 -12.92
N GLY A 171 -3.23 11.48 -11.95
CA GLY A 171 -4.55 10.93 -12.18
C GLY A 171 -4.55 9.50 -12.72
N ASP A 172 -3.43 8.78 -12.76
CA ASP A 172 -3.44 7.33 -13.02
C ASP A 172 -3.79 6.54 -11.74
N ALA A 173 -4.32 5.33 -11.88
CA ALA A 173 -4.49 4.37 -10.79
C ALA A 173 -3.45 3.24 -10.89
N LEU A 174 -2.58 3.13 -9.89
CA LEU A 174 -1.66 2.01 -9.74
C LEU A 174 -2.37 0.86 -9.03
N ARG A 175 -2.53 -0.26 -9.74
CA ARG A 175 -3.17 -1.48 -9.27
C ARG A 175 -2.11 -2.51 -8.88
N VAL A 176 -2.22 -3.06 -7.68
CA VAL A 176 -1.35 -4.16 -7.22
C VAL A 176 -2.20 -5.27 -6.63
N LYS A 177 -1.90 -6.53 -6.95
CA LYS A 177 -2.56 -7.70 -6.35
C LYS A 177 -1.51 -8.68 -5.85
N TYR A 178 -1.64 -9.11 -4.61
CA TYR A 178 -0.77 -10.12 -4.03
C TYR A 178 -1.54 -11.09 -3.15
N THR A 179 -1.18 -12.37 -3.26
CA THR A 179 -1.83 -13.50 -2.57
C THR A 179 -1.10 -13.85 -1.28
N ALA A 180 -1.59 -14.87 -0.56
CA ALA A 180 -0.97 -15.41 0.66
C ALA A 180 -0.92 -14.43 1.85
N VAL A 181 -1.86 -13.49 1.89
CA VAL A 181 -2.03 -12.55 3.01
C VAL A 181 -2.98 -13.16 4.04
N THR A 182 -2.64 -13.15 5.33
CA THR A 182 -3.56 -13.59 6.38
C THR A 182 -4.21 -12.40 7.08
N ASN A 183 -5.53 -12.35 7.03
CA ASN A 183 -6.32 -11.29 7.66
C ASN A 183 -6.23 -11.34 9.21
N PRO A 184 -6.28 -10.18 9.87
CA PRO A 184 -6.43 -10.10 11.32
C PRO A 184 -7.79 -10.58 11.84
N SER A 185 -8.03 -10.39 13.14
CA SER A 185 -9.38 -10.42 13.70
C SER A 185 -10.26 -9.34 13.06
N ALA A 186 -11.57 -9.58 13.01
CA ALA A 186 -12.54 -8.62 12.48
C ALA A 186 -12.37 -7.19 13.05
N GLY A 187 -12.52 -6.21 12.17
CA GLY A 187 -12.32 -4.79 12.45
C GLY A 187 -11.72 -4.03 11.27
N ASN A 188 -11.43 -2.75 11.52
CA ASN A 188 -10.83 -1.84 10.55
C ASN A 188 -9.36 -1.66 10.89
N HIS A 189 -8.48 -1.95 9.92
CA HIS A 189 -7.04 -1.99 10.08
C HIS A 189 -6.35 -0.99 9.16
N SER A 190 -5.43 -0.20 9.70
CA SER A 190 -4.76 0.84 8.92
C SER A 190 -3.68 0.22 8.02
N ALA A 191 -3.65 0.63 6.76
CA ALA A 191 -2.62 0.25 5.81
C ALA A 191 -2.10 1.49 5.08
N THR A 192 -0.79 1.60 4.96
CA THR A 192 -0.12 2.69 4.23
C THR A 192 0.54 2.12 3.00
N VAL A 193 0.28 2.75 1.84
CA VAL A 193 0.92 2.42 0.57
C VAL A 193 1.87 3.55 0.23
N THR A 194 3.12 3.22 -0.07
CA THR A 194 4.14 4.16 -0.51
C THR A 194 4.64 3.78 -1.90
N VAL A 195 4.61 4.72 -2.84
CA VAL A 195 5.12 4.51 -4.21
C VAL A 195 6.49 5.19 -4.33
N ASN A 196 7.45 4.48 -4.91
CA ASN A 196 8.84 4.91 -5.13
C ASN A 196 9.61 5.39 -3.87
N GLY A 197 9.05 5.19 -2.67
CA GLY A 197 9.61 5.74 -1.43
C GLY A 197 9.45 7.25 -1.28
N GLU A 198 8.61 7.87 -2.11
CA GLU A 198 8.46 9.34 -2.18
C GLU A 198 7.17 9.82 -1.52
N VAL A 199 6.06 9.16 -1.82
CA VAL A 199 4.73 9.60 -1.41
C VAL A 199 3.95 8.45 -0.78
N ASP A 200 3.36 8.72 0.37
CA ASP A 200 2.51 7.83 1.15
C ASP A 200 1.02 8.20 1.02
N ASP A 201 0.17 7.17 0.98
CA ASP A 201 -1.28 7.27 1.14
C ASP A 201 -1.74 6.21 2.13
N THR A 202 -2.72 6.54 2.96
CA THR A 202 -3.23 5.64 4.00
C THR A 202 -4.69 5.30 3.73
N GLY A 203 -5.01 4.04 3.92
CA GLY A 203 -6.34 3.47 3.78
C GLY A 203 -6.68 2.55 4.94
N THR A 204 -7.84 1.92 4.84
CA THR A 204 -8.33 0.96 5.82
C THR A 204 -8.61 -0.37 5.11
N VAL A 205 -8.11 -1.46 5.69
CA VAL A 205 -8.51 -2.82 5.38
C VAL A 205 -9.65 -3.19 6.33
N GLU A 206 -10.82 -3.45 5.78
CA GLU A 206 -11.98 -3.92 6.55
C GLU A 206 -11.98 -5.45 6.58
N VAL A 207 -12.21 -6.03 7.76
CA VAL A 207 -12.22 -7.47 8.00
C VAL A 207 -13.49 -7.83 8.77
N GLU A 208 -14.24 -8.79 8.23
CA GLU A 208 -15.50 -9.29 8.75
C GLU A 208 -15.29 -10.52 9.65
N SER A 209 -16.32 -10.85 10.45
CA SER A 209 -16.28 -11.92 11.47
C SER A 209 -16.47 -13.33 10.93
#